data_AF-A0A847DWE7-F1
#
_entry.id   AF-A0A847DWE7-F1
#
_cell.length_a   1.000
_cell.length_b   1.000
_cell.length_c   1.000
_cell.angle_alpha   90.00
_cell.angle_beta   90.00
_cell.angle_gamma   90.00
#
_symmetry.space_group_name_H-M   'P 1'
#
loop_
_entity.id
_entity.type
_entity.pdbx_description
1 polymer ?
#
loop_
_entity_poly.entity_id
_entity_poly.type
_entity_poly.pdbx_seq_one_letter_code
_entity_poly.pdbx_strand_id
1 'polypeptide(L)' 'KDKRLINPDDKLKKVLGTSQVHMMKMSGLISKHLS' A
#
# COMPACT_ATOMS: atom_id res chain seq x y z
N LYS A 1 10.90 -3.64 15.00
CA LYS A 1 9.68 -3.51 14.15
C LYS A 1 10.10 -2.75 12.90
N ASP A 2 9.98 -3.33 11.70
CA ASP A 2 10.39 -2.62 10.47
C ASP A 2 9.45 -1.42 10.25
N LYS A 3 10.01 -0.21 10.34
CA LYS A 3 9.26 1.06 10.21
C LYS A 3 8.89 1.38 8.75
N ARG A 4 9.33 0.55 7.80
CA ARG A 4 9.03 0.68 6.37
C ARG A 4 7.79 -0.11 5.96
N LEU A 5 7.13 -0.77 6.91
CA LEU A 5 5.84 -1.41 6.70
C LEU A 5 4.72 -0.42 7.00
N ILE A 6 3.87 -0.19 6.01
CA ILE A 6 2.66 0.60 6.11
C ILE A 6 1.51 -0.37 6.37
N ASN A 7 0.74 -0.10 7.42
CA ASN A 7 -0.48 -0.81 7.77
C ASN A 7 -1.67 0.07 7.34
N PRO A 8 -2.30 -0.20 6.19
CA PRO A 8 -3.37 0.63 5.66
C PRO A 8 -4.63 0.49 6.53
N ASP A 9 -5.45 1.53 6.55
CA ASP A 9 -6.80 1.46 7.11
C ASP A 9 -7.74 0.70 6.17
N ASP A 10 -8.98 0.45 6.60
CA ASP A 10 -9.90 -0.39 5.82
C ASP A 10 -10.29 0.21 4.46
N LYS A 11 -10.24 1.54 4.32
CA LYS A 11 -10.46 2.20 3.03
C LYS A 11 -9.26 1.98 2.12
N LEU A 12 -8.05 2.22 2.62
CA LEU A 12 -6.84 2.09 1.84
C LEU A 12 -6.53 0.62 1.52
N LYS A 13 -6.89 -0.33 2.38
CA LYS A 13 -6.83 -1.78 2.07
C LYS A 13 -7.70 -2.15 0.87
N LYS A 14 -8.90 -1.56 0.74
CA LYS A 14 -9.78 -1.82 -0.41
C LYS A 14 -9.18 -1.30 -1.72
N VAL A 15 -8.48 -0.16 -1.66
CA VAL A 15 -7.79 0.40 -2.83
C VAL A 15 -6.54 -0.41 -3.17
N LEU A 16 -5.69 -0.69 -2.19
CA LEU A 16 -4.40 -1.36 -2.39
C LEU A 16 -4.50 -2.89 -2.56
N GLY A 17 -5.62 -3.51 -2.16
CA GLY A 17 -5.83 -4.96 -2.19
C GLY A 17 -4.92 -5.77 -1.25
N THR A 18 -4.22 -5.11 -0.32
CA THR A 18 -3.29 -5.75 0.62
C THR A 18 -3.47 -5.21 2.04
N SER A 19 -3.30 -6.09 3.04
CA SER A 19 -3.40 -5.75 4.47
C SER A 19 -2.15 -5.06 5.02
N GLN A 20 -1.01 -5.18 4.33
CA GLN A 20 0.25 -4.56 4.68
C GLN A 20 1.10 -4.37 3.44
N VAL A 21 1.87 -3.29 3.39
CA VAL A 21 2.72 -2.98 2.25
C VAL A 21 4.07 -2.42 2.69
N HIS A 22 5.14 -2.90 2.07
CA HIS A 22 6.46 -2.32 2.25
C HIS A 22 6.58 -1.04 1.42
N MET A 23 7.15 0.03 1.99
CA MET A 23 7.27 1.35 1.36
C MET A 23 7.85 1.30 -0.06
N MET A 24 8.84 0.43 -0.31
CA MET A 24 9.44 0.27 -1.64
C MET A 24 8.48 -0.26 -2.72
N LYS A 25 7.40 -0.94 -2.32
CA LYS A 25 6.38 -1.48 -3.24
C LYS A 25 5.21 -0.52 -3.45
N MET A 26 5.17 0.63 -2.76
CA MET A 26 4.06 1.58 -2.84
C MET A 26 3.91 2.22 -4.22
N SER A 27 5.02 2.60 -4.85
CA SER A 27 5.00 3.23 -6.18
C SER A 27 4.26 2.38 -7.22
N GLY A 28 4.57 1.09 -7.29
CA GLY A 28 3.93 0.16 -8.23
C GLY A 28 2.46 -0.18 -7.91
N LEU A 29 2.00 0.06 -6.67
CA LEU A 29 0.58 -0.04 -6.34
C LEU A 29 -0.16 1.22 -6.77
N ILE A 30 0.41 2.39 -6.49
CA ILE A 30 -0.19 3.68 -6.86
C ILE A 30 -0.27 3.82 -8.39
N SER A 31 0.73 3.34 -9.13
CA SER A 31 0.75 3.42 -10.59
C SER A 31 -0.43 2.71 -11.27
N LYS A 32 -1.08 1.75 -10.59
CA LYS A 32 -2.28 1.07 -11.12
C LYS A 32 -3.54 1.94 -11.11
N HIS A 33 -3.50 3.07 -10.40
CA HIS A 33 -4.62 3.99 -10.23
C HIS A 33 -4.39 5.36 -10.89
N LEU A 34 -3.19 5.58 -11.47
CA LEU A 34 -2.86 6.78 -12.20
C LEU A 34 -3.06 6.48 -13.69
N SER A 35 -4.21 6.91 -14.23
CA SER A 35 -4.58 6.88 -15.65
C SER A 35 -4.98 8.27 -16.09
#